data_AF-A0A521QQE4-F1
#
_entry.id   AF-A0A521QQE4-F1
#
_cell.length_a   1.000
_cell.length_b   1.000
_cell.length_c   1.000
_cell.angle_alpha   90.00
_cell.angle_beta   90.00
_cell.angle_gamma   90.00
#
_symmetry.space_group_name_H-M   'P 1'
#
loop_
_entity.id
_entity.type
_entity.pdbx_description
1 polymer ?
#
loop_
_entity_poly.entity_id
_entity_poly.type
_entity_poly.pdbx_seq_one_letter_code
_entity_poly.pdbx_strand_id
1 'polypeptide(L)'
;MPLEYWDDRKKKYVLYVSSQQHSLDCERFPFNHIPCRVFLDTNVINCLVKWRSQIFEREPIPPNTEETLALDIEALMHVFHVGSRADWDLVGSPKTLDELSRTRNPDLRDDLLDYGIQIVDHLPKTDDRQLTFEFAHHLFDSPSVIALPDIADRELIGNAITLECDAFCTCDRSTIVSKRNKLHRLPLRILTPAEWWSHVKPWAGLWG
;
A
#
# COMPACT_ATOMS: atom_id res chain seq x y z
N MET A 1 -7.94 -14.93 -11.13
CA MET A 1 -7.93 -16.02 -10.10
C MET A 1 -7.58 -15.40 -8.76
N PRO A 2 -8.14 -15.84 -7.63
CA PRO A 2 -7.76 -15.30 -6.32
C PRO A 2 -6.27 -15.56 -6.02
N LEU A 3 -5.66 -14.70 -5.22
CA LEU A 3 -4.28 -14.84 -4.75
C LEU A 3 -4.13 -16.09 -3.88
N GLU A 4 -5.09 -16.30 -2.97
CA GLU A 4 -5.06 -17.35 -1.98
C GLU A 4 -6.33 -18.20 -2.00
N TYR A 5 -6.20 -19.46 -1.58
CA TYR A 5 -7.32 -20.37 -1.53
C TYR A 5 -7.96 -20.37 -0.14
N TRP A 6 -9.27 -20.12 -0.05
CA TRP A 6 -10.02 -20.32 1.19
C TRP A 6 -10.39 -21.79 1.40
N ASP A 7 -9.88 -22.40 2.48
CA ASP A 7 -10.27 -23.75 2.91
C ASP A 7 -11.50 -23.66 3.81
N ASP A 8 -12.66 -24.00 3.24
CA ASP A 8 -13.95 -23.95 3.94
C ASP A 8 -14.05 -24.87 5.16
N ARG A 9 -13.27 -25.95 5.19
CA ARG A 9 -13.26 -26.89 6.32
C ARG A 9 -12.45 -26.32 7.48
N LYS A 10 -11.32 -25.69 7.18
CA LYS A 10 -10.42 -25.10 8.18
C LYS A 10 -10.76 -23.65 8.52
N LYS A 11 -11.69 -23.03 7.77
CA LYS A 11 -12.08 -21.62 7.89
C LYS A 11 -10.87 -20.69 7.91
N LYS A 12 -9.93 -20.95 7.00
CA LYS A 12 -8.70 -20.15 6.85
C LYS A 12 -8.20 -20.17 5.42
N TYR A 13 -7.42 -19.15 5.06
CA TYR A 13 -6.68 -19.13 3.82
C TYR A 13 -5.50 -20.11 3.85
N VAL A 14 -5.32 -20.81 2.75
CA VAL A 14 -4.19 -21.68 2.47
C VAL A 14 -3.24 -20.90 1.58
N LEU A 15 -2.13 -20.44 2.17
CA LEU A 15 -1.14 -19.61 1.48
C LEU A 15 -0.22 -20.42 0.57
N TYR A 16 0.02 -21.68 0.93
CA TYR A 16 0.96 -22.55 0.24
C TYR A 16 0.38 -23.96 0.10
N VAL A 17 0.52 -24.53 -1.09
CA VAL A 17 0.12 -25.93 -1.34
C VAL A 17 1.20 -26.93 -0.89
N SER A 18 2.45 -26.47 -0.74
CA SER A 18 3.58 -27.29 -0.28
C SER A 18 4.64 -26.47 0.46
N SER A 19 5.43 -27.13 1.30
CA SER A 19 6.57 -26.52 1.99
C SER A 19 7.68 -26.08 1.03
N GLN A 20 7.83 -26.76 -0.11
CA GLN A 20 8.79 -26.39 -1.14
C GLN A 20 8.43 -25.04 -1.77
N GLN A 21 7.15 -24.82 -2.07
CA GLN A 21 6.68 -23.53 -2.60
C GLN A 21 6.94 -22.40 -1.59
N HIS A 22 6.66 -22.65 -0.30
CA HIS A 22 6.93 -21.71 0.77
C HIS A 22 8.43 -21.36 0.87
N SER A 23 9.30 -22.37 0.80
CA SER A 23 10.75 -22.17 0.89
C SER A 23 11.28 -21.32 -0.28
N LEU A 24 10.81 -21.57 -1.50
CA LEU A 24 11.17 -20.77 -2.68
C LEU A 24 10.74 -19.31 -2.54
N ASP A 25 9.56 -19.07 -1.97
CA ASP A 25 9.08 -17.71 -1.73
C ASP A 25 9.86 -17.01 -0.60
N CYS A 26 10.27 -17.72 0.46
CA CYS A 26 11.16 -17.18 1.49
C CYS A 26 12.52 -16.76 0.93
N GLU A 27 13.07 -17.52 -0.03
CA GLU A 27 14.32 -17.16 -0.72
C GLU A 27 14.11 -15.94 -1.63
N ARG A 28 12.99 -15.89 -2.36
CA ARG A 28 12.66 -14.79 -3.26
C ARG A 28 12.33 -13.49 -2.53
N PHE A 29 11.70 -13.59 -1.37
CA PHE A 29 11.28 -12.47 -0.54
C PHE A 29 11.82 -12.62 0.88
N PRO A 30 13.10 -12.29 1.11
CA PRO A 30 13.73 -12.41 2.42
C PRO A 30 13.01 -11.59 3.50
N PHE A 31 13.00 -12.10 4.74
CA PHE A 31 12.34 -11.46 5.88
C PHE A 31 12.82 -10.03 6.12
N ASN A 32 14.14 -9.79 6.02
CA ASN A 32 14.74 -8.48 6.20
C ASN A 32 14.44 -7.48 5.06
N HIS A 33 13.74 -7.92 4.01
CA HIS A 33 13.30 -7.09 2.89
C HIS A 33 11.78 -6.86 2.90
N ILE A 34 11.08 -7.22 3.98
CA ILE A 34 9.67 -6.83 4.15
C ILE A 34 9.64 -5.31 4.36
N PRO A 35 8.87 -4.55 3.57
CA PRO A 35 8.77 -3.12 3.77
C PRO A 35 7.91 -2.87 5.03
N CYS A 36 8.49 -2.18 6.01
CA CYS A 36 7.85 -1.89 7.30
C CYS A 36 7.21 -0.51 7.27
N ARG A 37 7.91 0.49 6.71
CA ARG A 37 7.38 1.83 6.49
C ARG A 37 6.86 1.99 5.08
N VAL A 38 5.55 2.11 4.90
CA VAL A 38 4.91 2.09 3.58
C VAL A 38 4.10 3.35 3.34
N PHE A 39 4.48 4.10 2.31
CA PHE A 39 3.69 5.21 1.83
C PHE A 39 2.53 4.70 0.96
N LEU A 40 1.30 5.03 1.34
CA LEU A 40 0.09 4.70 0.59
C LEU A 40 -0.27 5.86 -0.33
N ASP A 41 -0.26 5.58 -1.63
CA ASP A 41 -0.77 6.50 -2.64
C ASP A 41 -2.29 6.75 -2.44
N THR A 42 -2.76 7.89 -2.93
CA THR A 42 -4.18 8.28 -2.93
C THR A 42 -5.05 7.19 -3.55
N ASN A 43 -4.59 6.52 -4.62
CA ASN A 43 -5.33 5.42 -5.25
C ASN A 43 -5.51 4.19 -4.34
N VAL A 44 -4.52 3.88 -3.51
CA VAL A 44 -4.61 2.78 -2.54
C VAL A 44 -5.56 3.17 -1.41
N ILE A 45 -5.45 4.40 -0.90
CA ILE A 45 -6.36 4.90 0.13
C ILE A 45 -7.82 4.88 -0.36
N ASN A 46 -8.07 5.36 -1.58
CA ASN A 46 -9.40 5.27 -2.22
C ASN A 46 -9.88 3.82 -2.37
N CYS A 47 -8.97 2.88 -2.62
CA CYS A 47 -9.30 1.46 -2.66
C CYS A 47 -9.72 0.94 -1.28
N LEU A 48 -8.97 1.28 -0.22
CA LEU A 48 -9.30 0.94 1.18
C LEU A 48 -10.69 1.45 1.57
N VAL A 49 -11.00 2.69 1.20
CA VAL A 49 -12.30 3.32 1.41
C VAL A 49 -13.41 2.56 0.72
N LYS A 50 -13.27 2.38 -0.60
CA LYS A 50 -14.34 1.87 -1.45
C LYS A 50 -14.65 0.39 -1.18
N TRP A 51 -13.64 -0.37 -0.79
CA TRP A 51 -13.72 -1.82 -0.60
C TRP A 51 -13.53 -2.23 0.86
N ARG A 52 -13.85 -1.33 1.80
CA ARG A 52 -13.67 -1.53 3.24
C ARG A 52 -14.22 -2.88 3.71
N SER A 53 -15.46 -3.22 3.34
CA SER A 53 -16.09 -4.47 3.78
C SER A 53 -15.34 -5.71 3.26
N GLN A 54 -14.83 -5.67 2.03
CA GLN A 54 -14.06 -6.77 1.47
C GLN A 54 -12.67 -6.87 2.12
N ILE A 55 -12.04 -5.73 2.42
CA ILE A 55 -10.67 -5.67 2.93
C ILE A 55 -10.61 -5.99 4.42
N PHE A 56 -11.47 -5.36 5.24
CA PHE A 56 -11.41 -5.47 6.69
C PHE A 56 -12.38 -6.49 7.26
N GLU A 57 -13.59 -6.58 6.69
CA GLU A 57 -14.63 -7.54 7.13
C GLU A 57 -14.57 -8.87 6.36
N ARG A 58 -13.72 -8.97 5.33
CA ARG A 58 -13.55 -10.15 4.47
C ARG A 58 -14.82 -10.59 3.76
N GLU A 59 -15.69 -9.63 3.43
CA GLU A 59 -16.84 -9.92 2.59
C GLU A 59 -16.39 -10.40 1.20
N PRO A 60 -17.19 -11.25 0.53
CA PRO A 60 -16.87 -11.72 -0.81
C PRO A 60 -16.69 -10.55 -1.80
N ILE A 61 -15.62 -10.61 -2.60
CA ILE A 61 -15.40 -9.68 -3.71
C ILE A 61 -16.48 -9.92 -4.78
N PRO A 62 -17.19 -8.89 -5.27
CA PRO A 62 -18.22 -9.06 -6.29
C PRO A 62 -17.66 -9.71 -7.55
N PRO A 63 -18.40 -10.65 -8.19
CA PRO A 63 -17.89 -11.47 -9.29
C PRO A 63 -17.58 -10.67 -10.57
N ASN A 64 -18.12 -9.46 -10.71
CA ASN A 64 -17.90 -8.58 -11.85
C ASN A 64 -16.79 -7.53 -11.60
N THR A 65 -16.04 -7.67 -10.50
CA THR A 65 -14.87 -6.83 -10.23
C THR A 65 -13.78 -7.15 -11.23
N GLU A 66 -13.13 -6.11 -11.77
CA GLU A 66 -11.99 -6.27 -12.66
C GLU A 66 -10.88 -7.09 -11.97
N GLU A 67 -10.22 -7.99 -12.71
CA GLU A 67 -9.33 -9.00 -12.14
C GLU A 67 -8.16 -8.38 -11.38
N THR A 68 -7.49 -7.36 -11.92
CA THR A 68 -6.35 -6.73 -11.23
C THR A 68 -6.78 -6.00 -9.97
N LEU A 69 -7.95 -5.37 -9.97
CA LEU A 69 -8.52 -4.75 -8.79
C LEU A 69 -8.91 -5.80 -7.73
N ALA A 70 -9.49 -6.93 -8.14
CA ALA A 70 -9.82 -8.02 -7.23
C ALA A 70 -8.58 -8.56 -6.52
N LEU A 71 -7.46 -8.72 -7.24
CA LEU A 71 -6.17 -9.11 -6.68
C LEU A 71 -5.66 -8.08 -5.67
N ASP A 72 -5.77 -6.78 -5.96
CA ASP A 72 -5.33 -5.73 -5.03
C ASP A 72 -6.19 -5.70 -3.76
N ILE A 73 -7.51 -5.86 -3.88
CA ILE A 73 -8.43 -5.94 -2.74
C ILE A 73 -8.06 -7.12 -1.84
N GLU A 74 -7.86 -8.30 -2.43
CA GLU A 74 -7.46 -9.50 -1.69
C GLU A 74 -6.09 -9.34 -1.04
N ALA A 75 -5.13 -8.72 -1.74
CA ALA A 75 -3.81 -8.44 -1.19
C ALA A 75 -3.88 -7.48 0.02
N LEU A 76 -4.64 -6.40 -0.10
CA LEU A 76 -4.85 -5.45 1.01
C LEU A 76 -5.53 -6.14 2.19
N MET A 77 -6.54 -6.98 1.94
CA MET A 77 -7.18 -7.79 2.99
C MET A 77 -6.15 -8.62 3.78
N HIS A 78 -5.23 -9.29 3.09
CA HIS A 78 -4.18 -10.08 3.73
C HIS A 78 -3.14 -9.24 4.46
N VAL A 79 -2.64 -8.18 3.81
CA VAL A 79 -1.62 -7.29 4.38
C VAL A 79 -2.11 -6.61 5.64
N PHE A 80 -3.33 -6.07 5.65
CA PHE A 80 -3.89 -5.42 6.83
C PHE A 80 -4.25 -6.42 7.93
N HIS A 81 -4.68 -7.63 7.56
CA HIS A 81 -4.88 -8.68 8.56
C HIS A 81 -3.57 -9.02 9.30
N VAL A 82 -2.48 -9.24 8.58
CA VAL A 82 -1.16 -9.48 9.18
C VAL A 82 -0.66 -8.22 9.90
N GLY A 83 -0.91 -7.06 9.31
CA GLY A 83 -0.49 -5.74 9.81
C GLY A 83 -1.03 -5.37 11.17
N SER A 84 -2.23 -5.83 11.52
CA SER A 84 -2.79 -5.67 12.87
C SER A 84 -1.89 -6.20 14.00
N ARG A 85 -0.88 -7.02 13.64
CA ARG A 85 0.09 -7.62 14.56
C ARG A 85 1.54 -7.32 14.20
N ALA A 86 1.82 -7.06 12.92
CA ALA A 86 3.15 -6.70 12.44
C ALA A 86 3.48 -5.20 12.64
N ASP A 87 2.48 -4.38 12.96
CA ASP A 87 2.60 -2.95 13.26
C ASP A 87 3.29 -2.17 12.13
N TRP A 88 2.70 -2.24 10.93
CA TRP A 88 3.19 -1.50 9.78
C TRP A 88 3.17 0.01 10.06
N ASP A 89 4.27 0.71 9.76
CA ASP A 89 4.32 2.17 9.79
C ASP A 89 3.76 2.70 8.47
N LEU A 90 2.44 2.89 8.45
CA LEU A 90 1.73 3.38 7.27
C LEU A 90 1.79 4.90 7.24
N VAL A 91 2.07 5.44 6.06
CA VAL A 91 2.18 6.88 5.84
C VAL A 91 1.33 7.25 4.63
N GLY A 92 0.65 8.40 4.65
CA GLY A 92 -0.17 8.87 3.55
C GLY A 92 0.08 10.33 3.20
N SER A 93 -0.42 10.78 2.05
CA SER A 93 -0.34 12.19 1.68
C SER A 93 -1.34 13.04 2.48
N PRO A 94 -0.92 14.20 3.02
CA PRO A 94 -1.84 15.16 3.65
C PRO A 94 -2.99 15.60 2.74
N LYS A 95 -2.74 15.71 1.43
CA LYS A 95 -3.77 16.04 0.43
C LYS A 95 -4.88 14.99 0.40
N THR A 96 -4.56 13.72 0.63
CA THR A 96 -5.54 12.63 0.66
C THR A 96 -6.45 12.75 1.88
N LEU A 97 -5.92 13.13 3.05
CA LEU A 97 -6.76 13.45 4.21
C LEU A 97 -7.70 14.63 3.94
N ASP A 98 -7.20 15.68 3.28
CA ASP A 98 -8.03 16.82 2.89
C ASP A 98 -9.14 16.40 1.92
N GLU A 99 -8.88 15.49 0.99
CA GLU A 99 -9.90 14.92 0.10
C GLU A 99 -10.92 14.05 0.85
N LEU A 100 -10.45 13.20 1.77
CA LEU A 100 -11.30 12.37 2.62
C LEU A 100 -12.20 13.23 3.52
N SER A 101 -11.68 14.30 4.13
CA SER A 101 -12.45 15.24 4.95
C SER A 101 -13.53 16.02 4.17
N ARG A 102 -13.37 16.12 2.84
CA ARG A 102 -14.35 16.75 1.93
C ARG A 102 -15.37 15.76 1.37
N THR A 103 -15.34 14.49 1.79
CA THR A 103 -16.33 13.48 1.44
C THR A 103 -17.72 13.93 1.89
N ARG A 104 -18.67 13.98 0.94
CA ARG A 104 -20.02 14.52 1.17
C ARG A 104 -20.90 13.65 2.08
N ASN A 105 -20.62 12.36 2.17
CA ASN A 105 -21.33 11.44 3.05
C ASN A 105 -20.71 11.53 4.46
N PRO A 106 -21.43 12.04 5.48
CA PRO A 106 -20.89 12.25 6.82
C PRO A 106 -20.49 10.96 7.53
N ASP A 107 -21.31 9.91 7.43
CA ASP A 107 -21.04 8.62 8.09
C ASP A 107 -19.80 7.97 7.49
N LEU A 108 -19.70 7.98 6.16
CA LEU A 108 -18.52 7.52 5.44
C LEU A 108 -17.30 8.40 5.77
N ARG A 109 -17.45 9.71 5.87
CA ARG A 109 -16.34 10.62 6.21
C ARG A 109 -15.81 10.35 7.62
N ASP A 110 -16.67 10.15 8.60
CA ASP A 110 -16.27 9.96 9.99
C ASP A 110 -15.59 8.58 10.16
N ASP A 111 -16.12 7.55 9.49
CA ASP A 111 -15.49 6.23 9.36
C ASP A 111 -14.11 6.28 8.66
N LEU A 112 -13.98 7.12 7.63
CA LEU A 112 -12.75 7.31 6.88
C LEU A 112 -11.71 8.15 7.61
N LEU A 113 -12.15 9.09 8.44
CA LEU A 113 -11.29 9.85 9.30
C LEU A 113 -10.81 8.98 10.47
N ASP A 114 -11.64 8.14 11.09
CA ASP A 114 -11.15 7.26 12.17
C ASP A 114 -10.08 6.26 11.67
N TYR A 115 -10.26 5.67 10.49
CA TYR A 115 -9.25 4.79 9.88
C TYR A 115 -8.05 5.56 9.30
N GLY A 116 -8.32 6.67 8.60
CA GLY A 116 -7.30 7.52 7.98
C GLY A 116 -6.44 8.25 9.00
N ILE A 117 -6.99 8.67 10.14
CA ILE A 117 -6.27 9.30 11.24
C ILE A 117 -5.34 8.29 11.91
N GLN A 118 -5.76 7.02 12.12
CA GLN A 118 -4.84 5.99 12.62
C GLN A 118 -3.68 5.70 11.65
N ILE A 119 -3.96 5.71 10.35
CA ILE A 119 -2.94 5.55 9.29
C ILE A 119 -2.05 6.80 9.17
N VAL A 120 -2.50 7.98 9.62
CA VAL A 120 -1.81 9.26 9.36
C VAL A 120 -1.26 9.94 10.63
N ASP A 121 -1.59 9.46 11.82
CA ASP A 121 -1.07 9.98 13.10
C ASP A 121 0.46 9.81 13.25
N HIS A 122 1.11 9.10 12.32
CA HIS A 122 2.57 8.97 12.20
C HIS A 122 3.21 10.01 11.26
N LEU A 123 2.44 10.92 10.65
CA LEU A 123 3.02 12.03 9.91
C LEU A 123 3.74 13.00 10.85
N PRO A 124 4.92 13.51 10.47
CA PRO A 124 5.61 14.53 11.23
C PRO A 124 4.69 15.73 11.51
N LYS A 125 4.79 16.26 12.75
CA LYS A 125 4.09 17.48 13.15
C LYS A 125 4.50 18.65 12.25
N THR A 126 3.62 19.64 12.19
CA THR A 126 3.54 20.70 11.19
C THR A 126 4.85 21.42 10.80
N ASP A 127 5.86 21.45 11.67
CA ASP A 127 7.18 22.07 11.39
C ASP A 127 8.07 21.22 10.45
N ASP A 128 8.02 19.89 10.53
CA ASP A 128 8.77 19.01 9.62
C ASP A 128 8.14 18.97 8.22
N ARG A 129 6.85 19.33 8.10
CA ARG A 129 6.15 19.36 6.81
C ARG A 129 6.79 20.37 5.85
N GLN A 130 7.17 21.56 6.32
CA GLN A 130 7.80 22.58 5.47
C GLN A 130 9.15 22.11 4.91
N LEU A 131 10.01 21.52 5.73
CA LEU A 131 11.27 20.94 5.29
C LEU A 131 11.06 19.75 4.33
N THR A 132 10.04 18.94 4.59
CA THR A 132 9.67 17.80 3.73
C THR A 132 9.23 18.29 2.34
N PHE A 133 8.43 19.35 2.28
CA PHE A 133 7.95 19.94 1.03
C PHE A 133 9.06 20.63 0.23
N GLU A 134 10.00 21.33 0.88
CA GLU A 134 11.13 21.99 0.20
C GLU A 134 12.10 20.96 -0.41
N PHE A 135 12.42 19.89 0.31
CA PHE A 135 13.32 18.84 -0.20
C PHE A 135 12.67 18.02 -1.32
N ALA A 136 11.37 17.73 -1.20
CA ALA A 136 10.60 17.12 -2.26
C ALA A 136 10.55 18.04 -3.50
N HIS A 137 10.44 19.37 -3.32
CA HIS A 137 10.52 20.34 -4.40
C HIS A 137 11.81 20.26 -5.21
N HIS A 138 12.95 20.05 -4.56
CA HIS A 138 14.22 19.84 -5.27
C HIS A 138 14.32 18.47 -5.98
N LEU A 139 13.57 17.47 -5.51
CA LEU A 139 13.48 16.16 -6.16
C LEU A 139 12.57 16.18 -7.41
N PHE A 140 11.58 17.05 -7.51
CA PHE A 140 10.60 17.05 -8.62
C PHE A 140 11.18 17.37 -9.99
N ASP A 141 12.22 18.20 -10.03
CA ASP A 141 12.96 18.53 -11.26
C ASP A 141 14.17 17.61 -11.47
N SER A 142 14.37 16.63 -10.59
CA SER A 142 15.44 15.66 -10.74
C SER A 142 15.20 14.76 -11.96
N PRO A 143 16.25 14.46 -12.74
CA PRO A 143 16.19 13.42 -13.78
C PRO A 143 15.70 12.06 -13.27
N SER A 144 15.74 11.84 -11.95
CA SER A 144 15.34 10.58 -11.31
C SER A 144 13.82 10.35 -11.26
N VAL A 145 13.00 11.40 -11.34
CA VAL A 145 11.51 11.30 -11.31
C VAL A 145 10.84 11.87 -12.56
N ILE A 146 11.60 12.50 -13.46
CA ILE A 146 11.09 13.16 -14.68
C ILE A 146 10.35 12.21 -15.63
N ALA A 147 10.55 10.89 -15.49
CA ALA A 147 9.80 9.88 -16.23
C ALA A 147 8.30 9.93 -15.94
N LEU A 148 7.90 10.32 -14.71
CA LEU A 148 6.50 10.50 -14.34
C LEU A 148 5.91 11.74 -15.01
N PRO A 149 4.71 11.65 -15.60
CA PRO A 149 4.18 12.72 -16.43
C PRO A 149 3.58 13.86 -15.60
N ASP A 150 2.96 13.54 -14.47
CA ASP A 150 2.28 14.50 -13.60
C ASP A 150 3.21 14.97 -12.47
N ILE A 151 3.09 16.24 -12.13
CA ILE A 151 3.78 16.87 -11.01
C ILE A 151 3.27 16.27 -9.71
N ALA A 152 1.97 15.96 -9.61
CA ALA A 152 1.39 15.37 -8.41
C ALA A 152 1.99 13.98 -8.09
N ASP A 153 2.22 13.13 -9.09
CA ASP A 153 2.86 11.82 -8.87
C ASP A 153 4.31 11.97 -8.39
N ARG A 154 5.04 12.96 -8.94
CA ARG A 154 6.41 13.28 -8.51
C ARG A 154 6.40 13.78 -7.06
N GLU A 155 5.43 14.63 -6.70
CA GLU A 155 5.13 15.09 -5.33
C GLU A 155 5.03 13.93 -4.35
N LEU A 156 4.20 12.95 -4.66
CA LEU A 156 3.96 11.81 -3.79
C LEU A 156 5.20 10.94 -3.61
N ILE A 157 5.95 10.67 -4.69
CA ILE A 157 7.21 9.92 -4.60
C ILE A 157 8.26 10.69 -3.79
N GLY A 158 8.40 12.00 -4.01
CA GLY A 158 9.32 12.83 -3.24
C GLY A 158 9.01 12.80 -1.75
N ASN A 159 7.73 12.91 -1.39
CA ASN A 159 7.28 12.81 -0.01
C ASN A 159 7.61 11.45 0.61
N ALA A 160 7.37 10.35 -0.10
CA ALA A 160 7.70 9.01 0.38
C ALA A 160 9.20 8.80 0.62
N ILE A 161 10.06 9.38 -0.24
CA ILE A 161 11.52 9.36 -0.03
C ILE A 161 11.90 10.18 1.20
N THR A 162 11.36 11.39 1.34
CA THR A 162 11.71 12.28 2.46
C THR A 162 11.21 11.73 3.80
N LEU A 163 10.12 10.97 3.79
CA LEU A 163 9.57 10.27 4.96
C LEU A 163 10.28 8.93 5.21
N GLU A 164 11.37 8.64 4.50
CA GLU A 164 12.19 7.43 4.65
C GLU A 164 11.36 6.13 4.55
N CYS A 165 10.36 6.12 3.66
CA CYS A 165 9.55 4.93 3.45
C CYS A 165 10.38 3.85 2.72
N ASP A 166 10.21 2.59 3.13
CA ASP A 166 10.79 1.43 2.46
C ASP A 166 10.13 1.18 1.10
N ALA A 167 8.83 1.50 1.00
CA ALA A 167 8.03 1.31 -0.19
C ALA A 167 6.96 2.38 -0.38
N PHE A 168 6.66 2.64 -1.64
CA PHE A 168 5.50 3.37 -2.14
C PHE A 168 4.52 2.37 -2.75
N CYS A 169 3.35 2.25 -2.15
CA CYS A 169 2.29 1.36 -2.58
C CYS A 169 1.28 2.14 -3.44
N THR A 170 1.05 1.68 -4.67
CA THR A 170 0.07 2.29 -5.59
C THR A 170 -0.70 1.25 -6.40
N CYS A 171 -1.97 1.53 -6.69
CA CYS A 171 -2.76 0.78 -7.67
C CYS A 171 -2.63 1.35 -9.09
N ASP A 172 -1.95 2.48 -9.30
CA ASP A 172 -1.82 3.13 -10.61
C ASP A 172 -0.87 2.37 -11.54
N ARG A 173 -1.46 1.44 -12.26
CA ARG A 173 -0.75 0.65 -13.28
C ARG A 173 -0.41 1.44 -14.53
N SER A 174 -1.18 2.48 -14.83
CA SER A 174 -1.11 3.21 -16.10
C SER A 174 0.04 4.21 -16.13
N THR A 175 0.34 4.84 -14.99
CA THR A 175 1.35 5.90 -14.90
C THR A 175 2.57 5.48 -14.08
N ILE A 176 2.43 5.15 -12.80
CA ILE A 176 3.54 4.97 -11.88
C ILE A 176 4.15 3.58 -12.06
N VAL A 177 3.35 2.51 -11.98
CA VAL A 177 3.87 1.14 -12.07
C VAL A 177 4.43 0.87 -13.48
N SER A 178 3.78 1.34 -14.55
CA SER A 178 4.29 1.17 -15.92
C SER A 178 5.65 1.83 -16.15
N LYS A 179 5.99 2.84 -15.33
CA LYS A 179 7.23 3.61 -15.46
C LYS A 179 8.27 3.30 -14.39
N ARG A 180 7.97 2.46 -13.39
CA ARG A 180 8.89 2.18 -12.27
C ARG A 180 10.28 1.71 -12.67
N ASN A 181 10.42 1.00 -13.79
CA ASN A 181 11.73 0.58 -14.32
C ASN A 181 12.62 1.78 -14.69
N LYS A 182 12.02 2.93 -15.01
CA LYS A 182 12.72 4.20 -15.25
C LYS A 182 13.06 4.95 -13.95
N LEU A 183 12.52 4.50 -12.82
CA LEU A 183 12.69 5.07 -11.48
C LEU A 183 13.68 4.24 -10.62
N HIS A 184 14.43 3.30 -11.22
CA HIS A 184 15.32 2.37 -10.52
C HIS A 184 16.46 3.03 -9.70
N ARG A 185 16.69 4.33 -9.86
CA ARG A 185 17.70 5.09 -9.11
C ARG A 185 17.16 5.65 -7.80
N LEU A 186 15.86 5.58 -7.57
CA LEU A 186 15.25 6.04 -6.33
C LEU A 186 15.57 5.03 -5.22
N PRO A 187 15.87 5.51 -4.00
CA PRO A 187 16.03 4.64 -2.82
C PRO A 187 14.67 4.19 -2.27
N LEU A 188 13.69 3.94 -3.15
CA LEU A 188 12.31 3.69 -2.79
C LEU A 188 11.74 2.62 -3.72
N ARG A 189 11.15 1.58 -3.14
CA ARG A 189 10.47 0.52 -3.90
C ARG A 189 9.09 0.98 -4.29
N ILE A 190 8.68 0.70 -5.53
CA ILE A 190 7.32 0.95 -6.00
C ILE A 190 6.62 -0.40 -6.16
N LEU A 191 5.60 -0.63 -5.34
CA LEU A 191 4.87 -1.89 -5.23
C LEU A 191 3.39 -1.68 -5.52
N THR A 192 2.76 -2.66 -6.15
CA THR A 192 1.31 -2.83 -6.03
C THR A 192 0.96 -3.50 -4.71
N PRO A 193 -0.31 -3.46 -4.25
CA PRO A 193 -0.73 -4.23 -3.10
C PRO A 193 -0.40 -5.73 -3.21
N ALA A 194 -0.63 -6.34 -4.38
CA ALA A 194 -0.31 -7.75 -4.62
C ALA A 194 1.19 -8.05 -4.50
N GLU A 195 2.06 -7.14 -4.95
CA GLU A 195 3.50 -7.27 -4.78
C GLU A 195 3.92 -7.10 -3.33
N TRP A 196 3.35 -6.13 -2.62
CA TRP A 196 3.59 -5.99 -1.18
C TRP A 196 3.16 -7.25 -0.41
N TRP A 197 1.98 -7.79 -0.69
CA TRP A 197 1.56 -9.07 -0.12
C TRP A 197 2.54 -10.20 -0.42
N SER A 198 3.11 -10.25 -1.63
CA SER A 198 4.12 -11.26 -1.97
C SER A 198 5.37 -11.19 -1.07
N HIS A 199 5.74 -10.00 -0.59
CA HIS A 199 6.82 -9.86 0.41
C HIS A 199 6.42 -10.34 1.80
N VAL A 200 5.16 -10.13 2.21
CA VAL A 200 4.66 -10.45 3.56
C VAL A 200 4.26 -11.92 3.69
N LYS A 201 3.62 -12.47 2.66
CA LYS A 201 3.03 -13.82 2.60
C LYS A 201 3.91 -14.94 3.17
N PRO A 202 5.21 -15.04 2.84
CA PRO A 202 6.04 -16.16 3.30
C PRO A 202 6.25 -16.12 4.82
N TRP A 203 6.11 -14.94 5.40
CA TRP A 203 6.39 -14.68 6.81
C TRP A 203 5.12 -14.44 7.62
N ALA A 204 3.95 -14.41 6.97
CA ALA A 204 2.65 -14.15 7.59
C ALA A 204 2.38 -15.01 8.83
N GLY A 205 2.86 -16.26 8.85
CA GLY A 205 2.72 -17.17 9.99
C GLY A 205 3.48 -16.76 11.26
N LEU A 206 4.47 -15.86 11.17
CA LEU A 206 5.18 -15.30 12.33
C LEU A 206 4.30 -14.33 13.13
N TRP A 207 3.26 -13.80 12.51
CA TRP A 207 2.26 -12.92 13.12
C TRP A 207 0.90 -13.61 13.24
N GLY A 208 0.86 -14.95 13.19
CA GLY A 208 -0.35 -15.80 13.20
C GLY A 208 -0.95 -16.06 14.57
#